data_AF-R7SNF9-F1
#
_entry.id   AF-R7SNF9-F1
#
_cell.length_a   1.000
_cell.length_b   1.000
_cell.length_c   1.000
_cell.angle_alpha   90.00
_cell.angle_beta   90.00
_cell.angle_gamma   90.00
#
_symmetry.space_group_name_H-M   'P 1'
#
loop_
_entity.id
_entity.type
_entity.pdbx_description
1 polymer ?
#
loop_
_entity_poly.entity_id
_entity_poly.type
_entity_poly.pdbx_seq_one_letter_code
_entity_poly.pdbx_strand_id
1 'polypeptide(L)'
;MSVLNTLDTWTLALVVLTFSGTLLYIAYPDRLVTTNARPDLPGPKGHPLVGNSLQAIPWQTRILDWFNHLLSDYGPACTFTILPWGRGILINRPEWLAHIKQADMKMYSRGPYANKIFHEFPGGRAPVASEGAQWRLARKSIYPIFTVRSFTDHVSHAMNEIVPIARALLLSASKKGVPIDWSDFAGRIAITIFTRSHINEKTNILEGDVSCLDRDDPLRDALVTLNQISAKRLFNPVWQWSEILSGERWRFNHARSFIRRRVEDIWVDRLREEAMAIRDPTREAEYSEVARYHVHLAVFYETVRLWPGLPKNARLALQDDILPALPEHNLPAVKVEKGDYVFWSDYHMMRNEDVWGPTAHLFDPGRHLDAEGHFVKPSPAKFNCFGAGPRFCPGQQLVMYEFIACLSGILPYFDFAPSKGATASGLIYQKPELAESFTASLNVPLVVDVRARDTLEVLEGRL
;
A
#
# COMPACT_ATOMS: atom_id res chain seq x y z
N MET A 1 -20.74 -54.52 26.81
CA MET A 1 -19.74 -53.71 27.55
C MET A 1 -18.31 -54.28 27.50
N SER A 2 -17.96 -55.26 26.65
CA SER A 2 -16.60 -55.88 26.66
C SER A 2 -15.67 -55.52 25.49
N VAL A 3 -16.13 -54.83 24.45
CA VAL A 3 -15.29 -54.49 23.28
C VAL A 3 -14.43 -53.24 23.51
N LEU A 4 -14.89 -52.33 24.39
CA LEU A 4 -14.15 -51.10 24.72
C LEU A 4 -12.97 -51.32 25.67
N ASN A 5 -12.97 -52.41 26.45
CA ASN A 5 -11.89 -52.75 27.39
C ASN A 5 -10.69 -53.47 26.74
N THR A 6 -10.79 -53.84 25.46
CA THR A 6 -9.73 -54.53 24.70
C THR A 6 -9.04 -53.64 23.68
N LEU A 7 -9.48 -52.39 23.51
CA LEU A 7 -8.90 -51.45 22.57
C LEU A 7 -7.73 -50.72 23.24
N ASP A 8 -6.58 -50.76 22.60
CA ASP A 8 -5.44 -49.93 22.98
C ASP A 8 -5.83 -48.44 22.97
N THR A 9 -5.25 -47.67 23.88
CA THR A 9 -5.50 -46.24 24.10
C THR A 9 -5.41 -45.44 22.80
N TRP A 10 -4.46 -45.80 21.91
CA TRP A 10 -4.31 -45.16 20.60
C TRP A 10 -5.47 -45.46 19.66
N THR A 11 -6.04 -46.66 19.72
CA THR A 11 -7.20 -47.03 18.89
C THR A 11 -8.45 -46.32 19.38
N LEU A 12 -8.66 -46.23 20.70
CA LEU A 12 -9.76 -45.47 21.27
C LEU A 12 -9.65 -43.98 20.93
N ALA A 13 -8.44 -43.40 21.01
CA ALA A 13 -8.18 -42.02 20.62
C ALA A 13 -8.49 -41.79 19.14
N LEU A 14 -8.09 -42.70 18.25
CA LEU A 14 -8.39 -42.61 16.81
C LEU A 14 -9.90 -42.68 16.53
N VAL A 15 -10.63 -43.58 17.20
CA VAL A 15 -12.10 -43.69 17.07
C VAL A 15 -12.78 -42.41 17.54
N VAL A 16 -12.37 -41.84 18.68
CA VAL A 16 -12.91 -40.58 19.19
C VAL A 16 -12.60 -39.42 18.25
N LEU A 17 -11.38 -39.34 17.72
CA LEU A 17 -10.96 -38.28 16.79
C LEU A 17 -11.72 -38.37 15.46
N THR A 18 -11.87 -39.57 14.89
CA THR A 18 -12.61 -39.79 13.65
C THR A 18 -14.10 -39.52 13.81
N PHE A 19 -14.70 -39.98 14.91
CA PHE A 19 -16.10 -39.69 15.24
C PHE A 19 -16.34 -38.19 15.45
N SER A 20 -15.48 -37.52 16.23
CA SER A 20 -15.55 -36.07 16.47
C SER A 20 -15.37 -35.29 15.17
N GLY A 21 -14.41 -35.68 14.33
CA GLY A 21 -14.19 -35.08 13.00
C GLY A 21 -15.42 -35.24 12.10
N THR A 22 -16.04 -36.41 12.09
CA THR A 22 -17.27 -36.67 11.31
C THR A 22 -18.43 -35.80 11.80
N LEU A 23 -18.64 -35.70 13.12
CA LEU A 23 -19.67 -34.82 13.69
C LEU A 23 -19.43 -33.35 13.34
N LEU A 24 -18.18 -32.90 13.35
CA LEU A 24 -17.83 -31.53 12.94
C LEU A 24 -18.16 -31.28 11.46
N TYR A 25 -17.90 -32.24 10.58
CA TYR A 25 -18.24 -32.14 9.16
C TYR A 25 -19.75 -32.19 8.89
N ILE A 26 -20.53 -32.87 9.75
CA ILE A 26 -21.99 -32.86 9.66
C ILE A 26 -22.57 -31.53 10.17
N ALA A 27 -22.06 -31.00 11.29
CA ALA A 27 -22.55 -29.77 11.89
C ALA A 27 -22.11 -28.50 11.14
N TYR A 28 -20.92 -28.52 10.53
CA TYR A 28 -20.29 -27.39 9.84
C TYR A 28 -19.78 -27.80 8.45
N PRO A 29 -20.67 -28.24 7.53
CA PRO A 29 -20.27 -28.84 6.25
C PRO A 29 -19.58 -27.88 5.28
N ASP A 30 -19.70 -26.57 5.52
CA ASP A 30 -19.31 -25.51 4.59
C ASP A 30 -18.57 -24.33 5.25
N ARG A 31 -18.26 -24.42 6.55
CA ARG A 31 -17.76 -23.28 7.32
C ARG A 31 -16.90 -23.68 8.51
N LEU A 32 -16.21 -22.71 9.09
CA LEU A 32 -15.43 -22.91 10.32
C LEU A 32 -16.36 -23.03 11.54
N VAL A 33 -16.03 -23.90 12.49
CA VAL A 33 -16.82 -24.14 13.72
C VAL A 33 -17.12 -22.86 14.54
N THR A 34 -16.27 -21.85 14.44
CA THR A 34 -16.42 -20.57 15.15
C THR A 34 -17.28 -19.54 14.41
N THR A 35 -17.90 -19.91 13.27
CA THR A 35 -18.63 -18.99 12.39
C THR A 35 -20.09 -19.40 12.20
N ASN A 36 -20.97 -18.40 12.12
CA ASN A 36 -22.38 -18.58 11.81
C ASN A 36 -22.60 -18.91 10.33
N ALA A 37 -23.64 -19.69 10.03
CA ALA A 37 -24.06 -19.95 8.65
C ALA A 37 -24.52 -18.66 7.97
N ARG A 38 -24.19 -18.51 6.68
CA ARG A 38 -24.54 -17.33 5.87
C ARG A 38 -25.22 -17.75 4.55
N PRO A 39 -26.47 -18.26 4.61
CA PRO A 39 -27.19 -18.65 3.40
C PRO A 39 -27.53 -17.45 2.49
N ASP A 40 -27.42 -16.24 3.02
CA ASP A 40 -27.65 -14.98 2.32
C ASP A 40 -26.47 -14.52 1.46
N LEU A 41 -25.26 -15.08 1.65
CA LEU A 41 -24.08 -14.75 0.86
C LEU A 41 -23.47 -15.99 0.20
N PRO A 42 -23.17 -15.94 -1.11
CA PRO A 42 -22.45 -17.01 -1.78
C PRO A 42 -20.98 -17.02 -1.35
N GLY A 43 -20.31 -18.16 -1.52
CA GLY A 43 -18.89 -18.27 -1.22
C GLY A 43 -18.36 -19.70 -1.32
N PRO A 44 -17.03 -19.87 -1.35
CA PRO A 44 -16.42 -21.19 -1.38
C PRO A 44 -16.66 -21.95 -0.07
N LYS A 45 -16.95 -23.25 -0.16
CA LYS A 45 -17.17 -24.11 1.01
C LYS A 45 -15.91 -24.23 1.86
N GLY A 46 -15.98 -23.82 3.12
CA GLY A 46 -14.89 -23.91 4.09
C GLY A 46 -14.83 -25.26 4.81
N HIS A 47 -13.64 -25.60 5.33
CA HIS A 47 -13.40 -26.76 6.17
C HIS A 47 -13.76 -26.47 7.66
N PRO A 48 -14.37 -27.40 8.41
CA PRO A 48 -14.81 -27.19 9.81
C PRO A 48 -13.76 -26.63 10.77
N LEU A 49 -12.49 -26.99 10.57
CA LEU A 49 -11.36 -26.60 11.43
C LEU A 49 -10.53 -25.41 10.93
N VAL A 50 -10.50 -25.14 9.63
CA VAL A 50 -9.56 -24.17 9.03
C VAL A 50 -10.24 -23.18 8.07
N GLY A 51 -11.55 -23.30 7.87
CA GLY A 51 -12.30 -22.49 6.91
C GLY A 51 -11.75 -22.68 5.49
N ASN A 52 -11.55 -21.57 4.79
CA ASN A 52 -10.97 -21.51 3.45
C ASN A 52 -9.45 -21.30 3.45
N SER A 53 -8.79 -21.39 4.61
CA SER A 53 -7.34 -21.13 4.71
C SER A 53 -6.52 -22.02 3.78
N LEU A 54 -6.85 -23.31 3.67
CA LEU A 54 -6.16 -24.24 2.74
C LEU A 54 -6.37 -23.88 1.27
N GLN A 55 -7.53 -23.34 0.92
CA GLN A 55 -7.84 -22.88 -0.44
C GLN A 55 -7.09 -21.60 -0.78
N ALA A 56 -6.75 -20.78 0.23
CA ALA A 56 -5.98 -19.55 0.06
C ALA A 56 -4.47 -19.77 -0.02
N ILE A 57 -3.92 -20.90 0.49
CA ILE A 57 -2.47 -21.18 0.47
C ILE A 57 -1.84 -21.09 -0.93
N PRO A 58 -2.41 -21.69 -2.00
CA PRO A 58 -1.85 -21.56 -3.36
C PRO A 58 -1.82 -20.12 -3.88
N TRP A 59 -2.60 -19.24 -3.27
CA TRP A 59 -2.74 -17.83 -3.63
C TRP A 59 -2.11 -16.89 -2.60
N GLN A 60 -1.34 -17.42 -1.64
CA GLN A 60 -0.67 -16.63 -0.60
C GLN A 60 0.25 -15.56 -1.21
N THR A 61 0.74 -15.81 -2.43
CA THR A 61 1.51 -14.86 -3.23
C THR A 61 0.81 -14.36 -4.50
N ARG A 62 -0.52 -14.49 -4.59
CA ARG A 62 -1.37 -13.94 -5.67
C ARG A 62 -2.77 -13.62 -5.14
N ILE A 63 -2.84 -12.88 -4.03
CA ILE A 63 -4.12 -12.69 -3.32
C ILE A 63 -5.14 -11.89 -4.14
N LEU A 64 -4.66 -10.97 -4.99
CA LEU A 64 -5.51 -10.23 -5.90
C LEU A 64 -6.18 -11.18 -6.89
N ASP A 65 -5.46 -12.13 -7.46
CA ASP A 65 -6.03 -13.11 -8.38
C ASP A 65 -7.05 -14.02 -7.70
N TRP A 66 -6.83 -14.34 -6.42
CA TRP A 66 -7.82 -15.06 -5.63
C TRP A 66 -9.11 -14.26 -5.43
N PHE A 67 -9.00 -12.97 -5.11
CA PHE A 67 -10.18 -12.09 -5.06
C PHE A 67 -10.87 -12.00 -6.42
N ASN A 68 -10.12 -11.95 -7.52
CA ASN A 68 -10.71 -12.00 -8.86
C ASN A 68 -11.53 -13.27 -9.07
N HIS A 69 -10.95 -14.42 -8.74
CA HIS A 69 -11.60 -15.72 -8.87
C HIS A 69 -12.88 -15.79 -8.03
N LEU A 70 -12.84 -15.31 -6.79
CA LEU A 70 -14.03 -15.24 -5.93
C LEU A 70 -15.12 -14.34 -6.51
N LEU A 71 -14.75 -13.15 -7.02
CA LEU A 71 -15.71 -12.21 -7.60
C LEU A 71 -16.31 -12.72 -8.91
N SER A 72 -15.52 -13.45 -9.70
CA SER A 72 -15.98 -14.09 -10.94
C SER A 72 -16.97 -15.22 -10.67
N ASP A 73 -16.70 -16.06 -9.67
CA ASP A 73 -17.47 -17.28 -9.42
C ASP A 73 -18.72 -17.04 -8.56
N TYR A 74 -18.65 -16.09 -7.63
CA TYR A 74 -19.69 -15.86 -6.63
C TYR A 74 -20.37 -14.49 -6.75
N GLY A 75 -19.90 -13.64 -7.67
CA GLY A 75 -20.48 -12.32 -7.93
C GLY A 75 -19.92 -11.21 -7.04
N PRO A 76 -20.58 -10.03 -7.01
CA PRO A 76 -20.02 -8.80 -6.46
C PRO A 76 -19.95 -8.72 -4.93
N ALA A 77 -20.57 -9.68 -4.23
CA ALA A 77 -20.43 -9.89 -2.80
C ALA A 77 -20.33 -11.38 -2.48
N CYS A 78 -19.30 -11.80 -1.77
CA CYS A 78 -19.14 -13.19 -1.33
C CYS A 78 -18.49 -13.29 0.05
N THR A 79 -18.66 -14.43 0.72
CA THR A 79 -18.06 -14.68 2.04
C THR A 79 -17.05 -15.82 2.02
N PHE A 80 -16.03 -15.71 2.85
CA PHE A 80 -15.02 -16.75 3.09
C PHE A 80 -14.52 -16.66 4.53
N THR A 81 -13.79 -17.66 5.02
CA THR A 81 -13.17 -17.63 6.35
C THR A 81 -11.69 -17.96 6.28
N ILE A 82 -10.81 -17.05 6.71
CA ILE A 82 -9.36 -17.28 6.78
C ILE A 82 -8.89 -17.14 8.22
N LEU A 83 -8.11 -18.09 8.72
CA LEU A 83 -7.40 -17.92 9.99
C LEU A 83 -6.13 -17.08 9.76
N PRO A 84 -5.83 -16.08 10.61
CA PRO A 84 -6.50 -15.77 11.87
C PRO A 84 -7.54 -14.63 11.75
N TRP A 85 -7.78 -14.12 10.55
CA TRP A 85 -8.65 -12.97 10.27
C TRP A 85 -10.13 -13.22 10.59
N GLY A 86 -10.59 -14.47 10.59
CA GLY A 86 -12.00 -14.81 10.80
C GLY A 86 -12.81 -14.74 9.51
N ARG A 87 -14.11 -14.42 9.63
CA ARG A 87 -15.02 -14.34 8.47
C ARG A 87 -14.76 -13.05 7.70
N GLY A 88 -14.51 -13.21 6.40
CA GLY A 88 -14.41 -12.16 5.42
C GLY A 88 -15.68 -12.04 4.58
N ILE A 89 -16.06 -10.81 4.26
CA ILE A 89 -17.05 -10.45 3.25
C ILE A 89 -16.32 -9.61 2.20
N LEU A 90 -16.13 -10.16 1.00
CA LEU A 90 -15.53 -9.44 -0.12
C LEU A 90 -16.63 -8.67 -0.85
N ILE A 91 -16.43 -7.38 -1.07
CA ILE A 91 -17.31 -6.50 -1.84
C ILE A 91 -16.58 -5.92 -3.05
N ASN A 92 -17.31 -5.69 -4.15
CA ASN A 92 -16.77 -5.10 -5.37
C ASN A 92 -17.63 -3.97 -5.95
N ARG A 93 -18.34 -3.23 -5.08
CA ARG A 93 -19.20 -2.10 -5.44
C ARG A 93 -18.78 -0.80 -4.75
N PRO A 94 -18.62 0.32 -5.49
CA PRO A 94 -18.23 1.60 -4.90
C PRO A 94 -19.27 2.14 -3.93
N GLU A 95 -20.56 1.82 -4.10
CA GLU A 95 -21.66 2.25 -3.23
C GLU A 95 -21.51 1.66 -1.82
N TRP A 96 -21.26 0.35 -1.73
CA TRP A 96 -20.97 -0.34 -0.47
C TRP A 96 -19.64 0.11 0.15
N LEU A 97 -18.62 0.37 -0.67
CA LEU A 97 -17.37 0.91 -0.18
C LEU A 97 -17.56 2.32 0.42
N ALA A 98 -18.35 3.17 -0.23
CA ALA A 98 -18.66 4.51 0.27
C ALA A 98 -19.32 4.45 1.65
N HIS A 99 -20.30 3.55 1.84
CA HIS A 99 -20.97 3.30 3.11
C HIS A 99 -19.97 2.96 4.22
N ILE A 100 -19.11 1.98 3.99
CA ILE A 100 -18.08 1.54 4.97
C ILE A 100 -17.09 2.67 5.27
N LYS A 101 -16.67 3.41 4.24
CA LYS A 101 -15.69 4.50 4.39
C LYS A 101 -16.26 5.69 5.15
N GLN A 102 -17.54 5.99 5.01
CA GLN A 102 -18.22 7.02 5.79
C GLN A 102 -18.40 6.60 7.26
N ALA A 103 -18.66 5.31 7.49
CA ALA A 103 -18.80 4.71 8.80
C ALA A 103 -17.47 4.37 9.49
N ASP A 104 -16.34 4.52 8.79
CA ASP A 104 -14.99 4.20 9.28
C ASP A 104 -14.70 4.95 10.59
N MET A 105 -14.03 4.27 11.52
CA MET A 105 -13.76 4.70 12.91
C MET A 105 -14.96 4.83 13.86
N LYS A 106 -16.20 4.73 13.37
CA LYS A 106 -17.41 4.66 14.22
C LYS A 106 -17.90 3.23 14.34
N MET A 107 -18.19 2.60 13.20
CA MET A 107 -18.70 1.23 13.13
C MET A 107 -17.63 0.23 12.70
N TYR A 108 -16.53 0.72 12.12
CA TYR A 108 -15.46 -0.10 11.58
C TYR A 108 -14.09 0.27 12.13
N SER A 109 -13.20 -0.73 12.21
CA SER A 109 -11.79 -0.57 12.54
C SER A 109 -10.91 -1.40 11.60
N ARG A 110 -9.58 -1.33 11.71
CA ARG A 110 -8.68 -2.26 11.00
C ARG A 110 -8.53 -3.62 11.66
N GLY A 111 -9.00 -3.75 12.89
CA GLY A 111 -8.88 -4.95 13.70
C GLY A 111 -7.46 -5.24 14.22
N PRO A 112 -7.34 -6.20 15.15
CA PRO A 112 -6.13 -6.41 15.94
C PRO A 112 -4.94 -6.93 15.13
N TYR A 113 -5.17 -7.78 14.12
CA TYR A 113 -4.11 -8.39 13.32
C TYR A 113 -3.36 -7.37 12.46
N ALA A 114 -4.10 -6.55 11.71
CA ALA A 114 -3.53 -5.45 10.93
C ALA A 114 -2.78 -4.46 11.83
N ASN A 115 -3.35 -4.10 12.97
CA ASN A 115 -2.71 -3.21 13.94
C ASN A 115 -1.40 -3.77 14.48
N LYS A 116 -1.31 -5.07 14.77
CA LYS A 116 -0.07 -5.72 15.24
C LYS A 116 1.04 -5.63 14.19
N ILE A 117 0.71 -5.84 12.91
CA ILE A 117 1.66 -5.72 11.80
C ILE A 117 2.13 -4.27 11.65
N PHE A 118 1.20 -3.32 11.61
CA PHE A 118 1.56 -1.90 11.46
C PHE A 118 2.25 -1.30 12.68
N HIS A 119 2.12 -1.93 13.85
CA HIS A 119 2.87 -1.56 15.04
C HIS A 119 4.35 -1.90 14.94
N GLU A 120 4.74 -2.98 14.25
CA GLU A 120 6.16 -3.28 14.01
C GLU A 120 6.77 -2.31 13.00
N PHE A 121 5.99 -1.96 11.98
CA PHE A 121 6.40 -1.08 10.90
C PHE A 121 5.14 -0.55 10.19
N PRO A 122 4.86 0.77 10.16
CA PRO A 122 5.74 1.90 10.47
C PRO A 122 5.76 2.38 11.94
N GLY A 123 5.06 1.69 12.84
CA GLY A 123 5.07 1.99 14.27
C GLY A 123 3.70 2.41 14.79
N GLY A 124 3.33 1.94 16.00
CA GLY A 124 1.97 2.03 16.56
C GLY A 124 1.37 3.43 16.71
N ARG A 125 2.19 4.49 16.72
CA ARG A 125 1.73 5.89 16.83
C ARG A 125 1.51 6.57 15.48
N ALA A 126 1.91 5.94 14.38
CA ALA A 126 1.73 6.51 13.06
C ALA A 126 0.23 6.72 12.76
N PRO A 127 -0.19 7.74 11.98
CA PRO A 127 -1.58 7.90 11.51
C PRO A 127 -2.09 6.66 10.78
N VAL A 128 -1.16 5.86 10.25
CA VAL A 128 -1.46 4.63 9.56
C VAL A 128 -1.50 3.44 10.53
N ALA A 129 -0.93 3.45 11.72
CA ALA A 129 -1.08 2.33 12.68
C ALA A 129 -2.08 2.60 13.81
N SER A 130 -2.51 3.86 13.99
CA SER A 130 -3.34 4.29 15.12
C SER A 130 -4.84 4.40 14.80
N GLU A 131 -5.67 4.28 15.84
CA GLU A 131 -7.14 4.37 15.77
C GLU A 131 -7.67 5.48 16.69
N GLY A 132 -8.94 5.87 16.51
CA GLY A 132 -9.66 6.75 17.44
C GLY A 132 -8.98 8.10 17.69
N ALA A 133 -8.86 8.49 18.97
CA ALA A 133 -8.29 9.78 19.37
C ALA A 133 -6.80 9.92 18.99
N GLN A 134 -6.03 8.84 19.13
CA GLN A 134 -4.62 8.82 18.77
C GLN A 134 -4.44 9.07 17.27
N TRP A 135 -5.29 8.46 16.44
CA TRP A 135 -5.33 8.75 15.01
C TRP A 135 -5.65 10.21 14.73
N ARG A 136 -6.65 10.80 15.39
CA ARG A 136 -7.04 12.21 15.17
C ARG A 136 -5.89 13.16 15.51
N LEU A 137 -5.19 12.90 16.61
CA LEU A 137 -4.02 13.67 17.02
C LEU A 137 -2.90 13.55 15.98
N ALA A 138 -2.50 12.32 15.65
CA ALA A 138 -1.46 12.07 14.66
C ALA A 138 -1.81 12.70 13.31
N ARG A 139 -3.10 12.62 12.91
CA ARG A 139 -3.62 13.18 11.67
C ARG A 139 -3.61 14.71 11.67
N LYS A 140 -4.04 15.34 12.77
CA LYS A 140 -4.06 16.79 12.92
C LYS A 140 -2.65 17.36 12.87
N SER A 141 -1.68 16.68 13.47
CA SER A 141 -0.27 17.08 13.42
C SER A 141 0.26 17.12 11.98
N ILE A 142 -0.01 16.10 11.16
CA ILE A 142 0.57 16.06 9.79
C ILE A 142 -0.13 16.94 8.77
N TYR A 143 -1.39 17.33 9.01
CA TYR A 143 -2.20 18.02 8.01
C TYR A 143 -1.58 19.32 7.47
N PRO A 144 -0.92 20.18 8.28
CA PRO A 144 -0.27 21.40 7.81
C PRO A 144 0.77 21.21 6.69
N ILE A 145 1.42 20.05 6.62
CA ILE A 145 2.39 19.70 5.56
C ILE A 145 1.69 19.62 4.19
N PHE A 146 0.43 19.21 4.17
CA PHE A 146 -0.34 19.02 2.93
C PHE A 146 -1.15 20.26 2.56
N THR A 147 -0.74 21.43 3.04
CA THR A 147 -1.37 22.71 2.70
C THR A 147 -0.73 23.31 1.46
N VAL A 148 -1.51 24.12 0.74
CA VAL A 148 -1.08 24.80 -0.50
C VAL A 148 0.19 25.63 -0.30
N ARG A 149 0.34 26.26 0.88
CA ARG A 149 1.53 27.04 1.23
C ARG A 149 2.79 26.16 1.28
N SER A 150 2.73 25.03 1.97
CA SER A 150 3.85 24.08 2.03
C SER A 150 4.22 23.53 0.65
N PHE A 151 3.23 23.29 -0.22
CA PHE A 151 3.48 22.87 -1.60
C PHE A 151 4.24 23.92 -2.41
N THR A 152 3.84 25.18 -2.29
CA THR A 152 4.43 26.27 -3.07
C THR A 152 5.87 26.56 -2.62
N ASP A 153 6.13 26.55 -1.31
CA ASP A 153 7.42 26.98 -0.76
C ASP A 153 8.51 25.90 -0.84
N HIS A 154 8.15 24.61 -0.71
CA HIS A 154 9.13 23.53 -0.59
C HIS A 154 9.09 22.52 -1.74
N VAL A 155 7.91 22.08 -2.14
CA VAL A 155 7.77 21.02 -3.17
C VAL A 155 8.07 21.60 -4.55
N SER A 156 7.50 22.76 -4.90
CA SER A 156 7.78 23.41 -6.17
C SER A 156 9.26 23.75 -6.35
N HIS A 157 9.94 24.18 -5.29
CA HIS A 157 11.39 24.42 -5.33
C HIS A 157 12.18 23.13 -5.60
N ALA A 158 11.86 22.03 -4.91
CA ALA A 158 12.53 20.75 -5.16
C ALA A 158 12.28 20.26 -6.59
N MET A 159 11.05 20.40 -7.09
CA MET A 159 10.70 20.03 -8.47
C MET A 159 11.49 20.84 -9.51
N ASN A 160 11.63 22.15 -9.31
CA ASN A 160 12.40 23.01 -10.21
C ASN A 160 13.90 22.65 -10.25
N GLU A 161 14.44 22.05 -9.19
CA GLU A 161 15.82 21.55 -9.16
C GLU A 161 15.94 20.16 -9.80
N ILE A 162 14.99 19.26 -9.52
CA ILE A 162 15.09 17.83 -9.85
C ILE A 162 14.67 17.53 -11.29
N VAL A 163 13.64 18.19 -11.81
CA VAL A 163 13.16 17.96 -13.18
C VAL A 163 14.26 18.23 -14.23
N PRO A 164 15.07 19.31 -14.13
CA PRO A 164 16.23 19.49 -15.01
C PRO A 164 17.26 18.36 -14.92
N ILE A 165 17.55 17.86 -13.71
CA ILE A 165 18.50 16.74 -13.52
C ILE A 165 17.96 15.47 -14.18
N ALA A 166 16.67 15.17 -13.98
CA ALA A 166 16.00 14.05 -14.62
C ALA A 166 16.06 14.15 -16.15
N ARG A 167 15.83 15.35 -16.72
CA ARG A 167 16.00 15.59 -18.17
C ARG A 167 17.43 15.36 -18.63
N ALA A 168 18.42 15.84 -17.89
CA ALA A 168 19.83 15.66 -18.23
C ALA A 168 20.22 14.17 -18.28
N LEU A 169 19.73 13.37 -17.33
CA LEU A 169 19.91 11.91 -17.31
C LEU A 169 19.31 11.27 -18.57
N LEU A 170 18.05 11.61 -18.90
CA LEU A 170 17.37 11.09 -20.10
C LEU A 170 18.09 11.51 -21.39
N LEU A 171 18.66 12.71 -21.43
CA LEU A 171 19.48 13.16 -22.55
C LEU A 171 20.78 12.37 -22.65
N SER A 172 21.47 12.13 -21.53
CA SER A 172 22.67 11.28 -21.49
C SER A 172 22.35 9.86 -21.99
N ALA A 173 21.21 9.30 -21.57
CA ALA A 173 20.74 7.99 -22.02
C ALA A 173 20.44 7.96 -23.52
N SER A 174 19.74 8.98 -24.03
CA SER A 174 19.46 9.11 -25.45
C SER A 174 20.75 9.26 -26.27
N LYS A 175 21.72 10.09 -25.84
CA LYS A 175 23.00 10.29 -26.53
C LYS A 175 23.86 9.02 -26.55
N LYS A 176 23.81 8.23 -25.48
CA LYS A 176 24.59 6.99 -25.35
C LYS A 176 23.86 5.74 -25.86
N GLY A 177 22.59 5.85 -26.26
CA GLY A 177 21.77 4.72 -26.69
C GLY A 177 21.53 3.67 -25.59
N VAL A 178 21.49 4.10 -24.33
CA VAL A 178 21.32 3.23 -23.16
C VAL A 178 19.84 3.21 -22.78
N PRO A 179 19.17 2.04 -22.76
CA PRO A 179 17.79 1.96 -22.31
C PRO A 179 17.69 2.07 -20.78
N ILE A 180 16.54 2.57 -20.31
CA ILE A 180 16.30 2.88 -18.90
C ILE A 180 15.17 1.98 -18.37
N ASP A 181 15.34 1.45 -17.15
CA ASP A 181 14.19 0.95 -16.38
C ASP A 181 13.39 2.14 -15.82
N TRP A 182 12.21 2.37 -16.39
CA TRP A 182 11.33 3.46 -16.00
C TRP A 182 10.88 3.38 -14.54
N SER A 183 10.73 2.17 -14.00
CA SER A 183 10.32 1.98 -12.59
C SER A 183 11.42 2.41 -11.64
N ASP A 184 12.67 2.06 -11.96
CA ASP A 184 13.86 2.50 -11.24
C ASP A 184 14.03 4.02 -11.30
N PHE A 185 14.00 4.58 -12.50
CA PHE A 185 14.12 6.01 -12.74
C PHE A 185 13.04 6.83 -12.02
N ALA A 186 11.78 6.43 -12.11
CA ALA A 186 10.68 7.08 -11.41
C ALA A 186 10.83 6.98 -9.88
N GLY A 187 11.29 5.83 -9.38
CA GLY A 187 11.61 5.64 -7.97
C GLY A 187 12.72 6.57 -7.47
N ARG A 188 13.79 6.76 -8.27
CA ARG A 188 14.89 7.69 -7.99
C ARG A 188 14.43 9.15 -7.97
N ILE A 189 13.57 9.55 -8.90
CA ILE A 189 12.95 10.89 -8.88
C ILE A 189 12.12 11.06 -7.60
N ALA A 190 11.26 10.10 -7.27
CA ALA A 190 10.38 10.18 -6.10
C ALA A 190 11.18 10.32 -4.79
N ILE A 191 12.23 9.49 -4.59
CA ILE A 191 13.05 9.58 -3.38
C ILE A 191 13.88 10.87 -3.35
N THR A 192 14.40 11.36 -4.48
CA THR A 192 15.13 12.64 -4.50
C THR A 192 14.21 13.83 -4.25
N ILE A 193 12.99 13.85 -4.79
CA ILE A 193 11.98 14.87 -4.46
C ILE A 193 11.71 14.83 -2.98
N PHE A 194 11.47 13.64 -2.46
CA PHE A 194 11.19 13.41 -1.06
C PHE A 194 12.33 13.92 -0.17
N THR A 195 13.58 13.50 -0.38
CA THR A 195 14.71 13.94 0.46
C THR A 195 14.95 15.44 0.33
N ARG A 196 14.81 16.00 -0.87
CA ARG A 196 15.05 17.42 -1.11
C ARG A 196 13.98 18.32 -0.50
N SER A 197 12.70 18.00 -0.69
CA SER A 197 11.59 18.88 -0.31
C SER A 197 11.29 18.90 1.19
N HIS A 198 11.69 17.89 1.95
CA HIS A 198 11.30 17.80 3.37
C HIS A 198 12.44 17.40 4.33
N ILE A 199 13.48 16.66 3.89
CA ILE A 199 14.72 16.51 4.69
C ILE A 199 15.68 17.66 4.37
N ASN A 200 15.46 18.37 3.26
CA ASN A 200 16.40 19.35 2.71
C ASN A 200 17.78 18.74 2.41
N GLU A 201 17.80 17.43 2.09
CA GLU A 201 19.03 16.68 1.82
C GLU A 201 19.17 16.39 0.32
N LYS A 202 20.36 16.71 -0.20
CA LYS A 202 20.74 16.38 -1.57
C LYS A 202 21.37 14.99 -1.58
N THR A 203 20.69 14.07 -2.26
CA THR A 203 21.18 12.70 -2.46
C THR A 203 21.86 12.58 -3.81
N ASN A 204 22.85 11.71 -3.92
CA ASN A 204 23.52 11.37 -5.20
C ASN A 204 22.82 10.20 -5.91
N ILE A 205 21.52 10.01 -5.64
CA ILE A 205 20.71 8.92 -6.18
C ILE A 205 20.31 9.20 -7.63
N LEU A 206 20.15 10.48 -7.98
CA LEU A 206 19.81 10.96 -9.31
C LEU A 206 20.84 12.01 -9.74
N GLU A 207 21.59 11.71 -10.80
CA GLU A 207 22.56 12.62 -11.42
C GLU A 207 22.23 12.79 -12.90
N GLY A 208 22.81 13.80 -13.57
CA GLY A 208 22.56 14.04 -15.00
C GLY A 208 23.19 13.02 -15.95
N ASP A 209 23.89 12.01 -15.44
CA ASP A 209 24.57 10.99 -16.24
C ASP A 209 24.06 9.58 -15.89
N VAL A 210 23.92 8.74 -16.91
CA VAL A 210 23.45 7.35 -16.77
C VAL A 210 24.30 6.48 -15.82
N SER A 211 25.56 6.86 -15.56
CA SER A 211 26.44 6.14 -14.64
C SER A 211 25.90 6.04 -13.20
N CYS A 212 24.98 6.92 -12.79
CA CYS A 212 24.33 6.80 -11.48
C CYS A 212 23.39 5.60 -11.37
N LEU A 213 22.95 5.01 -12.49
CA LEU A 213 22.04 3.86 -12.52
C LEU A 213 22.71 2.55 -12.04
N ASP A 214 24.04 2.44 -12.17
CA ASP A 214 24.81 1.26 -11.77
C ASP A 214 25.25 1.29 -10.28
N ARG A 215 24.95 2.37 -9.56
CA ARG A 215 25.27 2.48 -8.13
C ARG A 215 24.14 1.87 -7.30
N ASP A 216 24.47 0.84 -6.52
CA ASP A 216 23.61 0.31 -5.46
C ASP A 216 23.39 1.37 -4.38
N ASP A 217 22.15 1.50 -3.90
CA ASP A 217 21.79 2.44 -2.85
C ASP A 217 21.33 1.66 -1.59
N PRO A 218 22.18 1.59 -0.55
CA PRO A 218 21.89 0.83 0.66
C PRO A 218 20.62 1.29 1.40
N LEU A 219 20.20 2.56 1.25
CA LEU A 219 18.98 3.09 1.84
C LEU A 219 17.76 2.53 1.11
N ARG A 220 17.76 2.55 -0.22
CA ARG A 220 16.75 1.95 -1.09
C ARG A 220 16.62 0.45 -0.84
N ASP A 221 17.72 -0.29 -0.81
CA ASP A 221 17.69 -1.75 -0.62
C ASP A 221 17.13 -2.14 0.74
N ALA A 222 17.50 -1.39 1.79
CA ALA A 222 16.92 -1.56 3.10
C ALA A 222 15.41 -1.26 3.10
N LEU A 223 14.97 -0.22 2.41
CA LEU A 223 13.55 0.15 2.30
C LEU A 223 12.71 -0.89 1.53
N VAL A 224 13.21 -1.36 0.38
CA VAL A 224 12.55 -2.43 -0.42
C VAL A 224 12.42 -3.70 0.41
N THR A 225 13.47 -4.07 1.14
CA THR A 225 13.47 -5.24 2.04
C THR A 225 12.41 -5.12 3.14
N LEU A 226 12.29 -3.96 3.78
CA LEU A 226 11.27 -3.74 4.82
C LEU A 226 9.84 -3.83 4.27
N ASN A 227 9.60 -3.26 3.08
CA ASN A 227 8.30 -3.26 2.42
C ASN A 227 7.86 -4.68 2.04
N GLN A 228 8.69 -5.41 1.29
CA GLN A 228 8.36 -6.75 0.80
C GLN A 228 8.10 -7.74 1.95
N ILE A 229 8.96 -7.77 2.97
CA ILE A 229 8.80 -8.67 4.12
C ILE A 229 7.53 -8.33 4.89
N SER A 230 7.25 -7.04 5.11
CA SER A 230 6.04 -6.64 5.84
C SER A 230 4.76 -6.94 5.04
N ALA A 231 4.78 -6.92 3.71
CA ALA A 231 3.63 -7.25 2.87
C ALA A 231 3.27 -8.74 2.99
N LYS A 232 4.28 -9.61 2.98
CA LYS A 232 4.12 -11.07 3.17
C LYS A 232 3.46 -11.43 4.50
N ARG A 233 3.70 -10.64 5.57
CA ARG A 233 3.12 -10.90 6.92
C ARG A 233 1.60 -10.84 6.96
N LEU A 234 0.96 -10.07 6.08
CA LEU A 234 -0.51 -9.95 6.06
C LEU A 234 -1.20 -11.27 5.70
N PHE A 235 -0.54 -12.08 4.88
CA PHE A 235 -1.10 -13.31 4.32
C PHE A 235 -0.43 -14.57 4.88
N ASN A 236 0.55 -14.42 5.78
CA ASN A 236 1.20 -15.51 6.47
C ASN A 236 0.90 -15.46 8.00
N PRO A 237 -0.05 -16.28 8.50
CA PRO A 237 -0.44 -16.30 9.91
C PRO A 237 0.69 -16.66 10.89
N VAL A 238 1.68 -17.41 10.40
CA VAL A 238 2.78 -17.99 11.19
C VAL A 238 4.11 -17.27 10.93
N TRP A 239 4.06 -16.04 10.41
CA TRP A 239 5.23 -15.26 10.03
C TRP A 239 6.29 -15.16 11.13
N GLN A 240 5.87 -15.11 12.40
CA GLN A 240 6.79 -15.04 13.55
C GLN A 240 7.75 -16.24 13.63
N TRP A 241 7.33 -17.40 13.12
CA TRP A 241 8.12 -18.62 13.07
C TRP A 241 8.76 -18.83 11.70
N SER A 242 8.00 -18.60 10.61
CA SER A 242 8.53 -18.82 9.26
C SER A 242 9.65 -17.83 8.89
N GLU A 243 9.64 -16.60 9.41
CA GLU A 243 10.71 -15.62 9.18
C GLU A 243 12.02 -16.01 9.88
N ILE A 244 11.94 -16.77 10.98
CA ILE A 244 13.12 -17.29 11.69
C ILE A 244 13.76 -18.38 10.84
N LEU A 245 12.95 -19.29 10.29
CA LEU A 245 13.43 -20.41 9.47
C LEU A 245 13.96 -20.00 8.10
N SER A 246 13.36 -18.97 7.48
CA SER A 246 13.76 -18.45 6.16
C SER A 246 14.91 -17.42 6.21
N GLY A 247 15.30 -16.95 7.40
CA GLY A 247 16.30 -15.88 7.57
C GLY A 247 15.77 -14.47 7.27
N GLU A 248 14.51 -14.32 6.84
CA GLU A 248 13.87 -13.02 6.57
C GLU A 248 13.86 -12.12 7.82
N ARG A 249 13.74 -12.70 9.03
CA ARG A 249 13.77 -11.95 10.30
C ARG A 249 15.09 -11.19 10.49
N TRP A 250 16.22 -11.82 10.15
CA TRP A 250 17.53 -11.20 10.26
C TRP A 250 17.70 -10.08 9.24
N ARG A 251 17.32 -10.31 7.96
CA ARG A 251 17.36 -9.30 6.89
C ARG A 251 16.52 -8.08 7.24
N PHE A 252 15.29 -8.29 7.74
CA PHE A 252 14.40 -7.23 8.19
C PHE A 252 15.02 -6.40 9.34
N ASN A 253 15.56 -7.07 10.36
CA ASN A 253 16.18 -6.39 11.50
C ASN A 253 17.47 -5.65 11.10
N HIS A 254 18.25 -6.19 10.17
CA HIS A 254 19.47 -5.57 9.65
C HIS A 254 19.14 -4.32 8.83
N ALA A 255 18.20 -4.41 7.89
CA ALA A 255 17.69 -3.28 7.12
C ALA A 255 17.11 -2.18 8.03
N ARG A 256 16.29 -2.56 9.02
CA ARG A 256 15.75 -1.64 10.03
C ARG A 256 16.86 -0.95 10.83
N SER A 257 17.89 -1.70 11.24
CA SER A 257 19.00 -1.17 12.03
C SER A 257 19.98 -0.33 11.21
N PHE A 258 20.09 -0.59 9.91
CA PHE A 258 20.87 0.22 8.97
C PHE A 258 20.24 1.60 8.79
N ILE A 259 18.93 1.63 8.50
CA ILE A 259 18.15 2.88 8.40
C ILE A 259 18.21 3.64 9.73
N ARG A 260 18.01 2.94 10.86
CA ARG A 260 18.10 3.52 12.20
C ARG A 260 19.47 4.17 12.47
N ARG A 261 20.58 3.48 12.19
CA ARG A 261 21.94 3.98 12.44
C ARG A 261 22.29 5.20 11.58
N ARG A 262 21.91 5.18 10.29
CA ARG A 262 22.16 6.32 9.38
C ARG A 262 21.39 7.58 9.78
N VAL A 263 20.22 7.42 10.41
CA VAL A 263 19.41 8.51 10.97
C VAL A 263 19.94 8.99 12.32
N GLU A 264 20.50 8.10 13.13
CA GLU A 264 21.10 8.43 14.43
C GLU A 264 22.37 9.31 14.31
N ASP A 265 23.16 9.16 13.25
CA ASP A 265 24.43 9.89 13.05
C ASP A 265 24.29 11.38 12.63
N ILE A 266 23.09 11.87 12.30
CA ILE A 266 22.90 13.21 11.69
C ILE A 266 22.05 14.17 12.53
N TRP A 267 21.18 13.67 13.42
CA TRP A 267 20.11 14.50 14.02
C TRP A 267 20.22 14.75 15.53
N VAL A 268 21.04 13.98 16.25
CA VAL A 268 21.10 14.04 17.73
C VAL A 268 21.68 15.35 18.26
N ASP A 269 22.70 15.89 17.61
CA ASP A 269 23.35 17.12 18.09
C ASP A 269 22.49 18.37 17.86
N ARG A 270 21.73 18.42 16.76
CA ARG A 270 20.80 19.51 16.46
C ARG A 270 19.55 19.50 17.34
N LEU A 271 19.06 18.31 17.71
CA LEU A 271 17.97 18.15 18.68
C LEU A 271 18.40 18.61 20.08
N ARG A 272 19.65 18.33 20.46
CA ARG A 272 20.20 18.74 21.76
C ARG A 272 20.32 20.26 21.86
N GLU A 273 20.76 20.94 20.81
CA GLU A 273 20.89 22.40 20.74
C GLU A 273 19.53 23.11 20.81
N GLU A 274 18.51 22.66 20.05
CA GLU A 274 17.18 23.27 20.10
C GLU A 274 16.49 23.05 21.47
N ALA A 275 16.64 21.86 22.05
CA ALA A 275 16.08 21.54 23.35
C ALA A 275 16.67 22.45 24.45
N MET A 276 17.98 22.69 24.42
CA MET A 276 18.66 23.58 25.37
C MET A 276 18.33 25.06 25.19
N ALA A 277 18.04 25.51 23.96
CA ALA A 277 17.72 26.91 23.67
C ALA A 277 16.29 27.30 24.07
N ILE A 278 15.34 26.36 24.05
CA ILE A 278 13.91 26.64 24.22
C ILE A 278 13.37 26.19 25.58
N ARG A 279 13.90 25.09 26.14
CA ARG A 279 13.37 24.49 27.37
C ARG A 279 13.93 25.15 28.63
N ASP A 280 13.05 25.43 29.60
CA ASP A 280 13.43 25.69 30.99
C ASP A 280 13.87 24.37 31.68
N PRO A 281 15.10 24.26 32.20
CA PRO A 281 15.61 23.02 32.80
C PRO A 281 14.78 22.52 33.99
N THR A 282 14.02 23.41 34.65
CA THR A 282 13.32 23.15 35.90
C THR A 282 11.89 22.61 35.72
N ARG A 283 11.35 22.61 34.50
CA ARG A 283 10.02 22.06 34.19
C ARG A 283 10.00 21.29 32.87
N GLU A 284 8.96 20.49 32.67
CA GLU A 284 8.70 19.85 31.38
C GLU A 284 8.10 20.87 30.38
N ALA A 285 8.22 20.61 29.08
CA ALA A 285 7.70 21.50 28.04
C ALA A 285 6.17 21.46 27.97
N GLU A 286 5.53 22.63 27.88
CA GLU A 286 4.08 22.72 27.80
C GLU A 286 3.56 22.64 26.36
N TYR A 287 2.33 22.15 26.20
CA TYR A 287 1.72 21.97 24.87
C TYR A 287 1.63 23.27 24.04
N SER A 288 1.46 24.41 24.71
CA SER A 288 1.46 25.75 24.10
C SER A 288 2.80 26.14 23.47
N GLU A 289 3.91 25.53 23.91
CA GLU A 289 5.27 25.83 23.49
C GLU A 289 5.73 24.95 22.32
N VAL A 290 5.00 23.86 22.04
CA VAL A 290 5.33 22.85 21.01
C VAL A 290 5.60 23.48 19.66
N ALA A 291 4.83 24.50 19.27
CA ALA A 291 4.98 25.20 17.98
C ALA A 291 6.35 25.89 17.80
N ARG A 292 7.11 26.10 18.87
CA ARG A 292 8.42 26.77 18.87
C ARG A 292 9.58 25.78 18.66
N TYR A 293 9.37 24.48 18.87
CA TYR A 293 10.38 23.44 18.70
C TYR A 293 10.46 22.97 17.24
N HIS A 294 10.95 23.85 16.37
CA HIS A 294 10.90 23.67 14.93
C HIS A 294 11.71 22.46 14.41
N VAL A 295 12.86 22.15 15.00
CA VAL A 295 13.72 21.00 14.69
C VAL A 295 13.14 19.70 15.26
N HIS A 296 12.60 19.69 16.49
CA HIS A 296 11.91 18.51 17.04
C HIS A 296 10.62 18.20 16.28
N LEU A 297 9.87 19.24 15.90
CA LEU A 297 8.71 19.12 15.04
C LEU A 297 9.12 18.62 13.66
N ALA A 298 10.19 19.14 13.05
CA ALA A 298 10.70 18.67 11.76
C ALA A 298 11.11 17.19 11.78
N VAL A 299 11.85 16.74 12.82
CA VAL A 299 12.23 15.31 12.98
C VAL A 299 11.01 14.41 13.21
N PHE A 300 10.05 14.87 14.02
CA PHE A 300 8.78 14.18 14.22
C PHE A 300 7.97 14.08 12.91
N TYR A 301 7.91 15.16 12.14
CA TYR A 301 7.20 15.23 10.87
C TYR A 301 7.86 14.40 9.78
N GLU A 302 9.19 14.38 9.73
CA GLU A 302 9.98 13.61 8.78
C GLU A 302 9.86 12.09 9.00
N THR A 303 9.77 11.68 10.27
CA THR A 303 9.50 10.29 10.66
C THR A 303 8.14 9.80 10.16
N VAL A 304 7.11 10.66 10.20
CA VAL A 304 5.76 10.30 9.72
C VAL A 304 5.66 10.44 8.20
N ARG A 305 6.51 11.28 7.62
CA ARG A 305 6.61 11.50 6.18
C ARG A 305 7.31 10.36 5.45
N LEU A 306 8.36 9.75 6.01
CA LEU A 306 9.07 8.59 5.45
C LEU A 306 8.19 7.34 5.32
N TRP A 307 6.98 7.37 5.91
CA TRP A 307 6.09 6.22 5.92
C TRP A 307 4.58 6.55 5.76
N PRO A 308 4.09 6.66 4.52
CA PRO A 308 2.68 6.45 4.22
C PRO A 308 2.50 5.31 3.22
N GLY A 309 2.36 4.07 3.70
CA GLY A 309 2.07 2.94 2.82
C GLY A 309 1.35 1.86 3.59
N LEU A 310 0.03 1.77 3.44
CA LEU A 310 -0.72 0.65 4.02
C LEU A 310 -1.73 0.05 3.04
N PRO A 311 -1.97 -1.26 3.14
CA PRO A 311 -3.16 -1.89 2.57
C PRO A 311 -4.37 -1.29 3.25
N LYS A 312 -5.26 -0.73 2.44
CA LYS A 312 -6.48 -0.10 2.92
C LYS A 312 -7.63 -1.11 3.00
N ASN A 313 -7.44 -2.30 2.41
CA ASN A 313 -8.44 -3.17 1.80
C ASN A 313 -9.28 -4.04 2.75
N ALA A 314 -9.25 -3.77 4.05
CA ALA A 314 -9.98 -4.53 5.04
C ALA A 314 -10.49 -3.64 6.18
N ARG A 315 -11.72 -3.90 6.66
CA ARG A 315 -12.30 -3.29 7.85
C ARG A 315 -13.05 -4.31 8.70
N LEU A 316 -12.67 -4.43 9.96
CA LEU A 316 -13.39 -5.18 10.99
C LEU A 316 -14.61 -4.39 11.47
N ALA A 317 -15.79 -4.99 11.39
CA ALA A 317 -17.04 -4.48 11.95
C ALA A 317 -17.02 -4.58 13.48
N LEU A 318 -17.20 -3.43 14.15
CA LEU A 318 -17.25 -3.32 15.61
C LEU A 318 -18.66 -3.57 16.18
N GLN A 319 -19.67 -3.48 15.31
CA GLN A 319 -21.09 -3.70 15.57
C GLN A 319 -21.76 -4.23 14.29
N ASP A 320 -22.98 -4.73 14.41
CA ASP A 320 -23.76 -5.17 13.25
C ASP A 320 -24.09 -3.97 12.34
N ASP A 321 -24.05 -4.20 11.03
CA ASP A 321 -24.37 -3.23 10.00
C ASP A 321 -25.07 -3.91 8.81
N ILE A 322 -25.71 -3.12 7.96
CA ILE A 322 -26.35 -3.58 6.74
C ILE A 322 -25.88 -2.68 5.60
N LEU A 323 -25.11 -3.25 4.68
CA LEU A 323 -24.82 -2.57 3.42
C LEU A 323 -26.13 -2.50 2.62
N PRO A 324 -26.51 -1.31 2.11
CA PRO A 324 -27.81 -1.11 1.51
C PRO A 324 -28.00 -2.00 0.27
N ALA A 325 -29.25 -2.41 0.02
CA ALA A 325 -29.59 -3.00 -1.27
C ALA A 325 -29.31 -1.99 -2.39
N LEU A 326 -28.90 -2.48 -3.55
CA LEU A 326 -28.69 -1.68 -4.76
C LEU A 326 -29.66 -2.19 -5.84
N PRO A 327 -30.94 -1.76 -5.83
CA PRO A 327 -31.95 -2.24 -6.76
C PRO A 327 -31.58 -2.03 -8.23
N GLU A 328 -30.87 -0.95 -8.52
CA GLU A 328 -30.39 -0.61 -9.86
C GLU A 328 -29.38 -1.62 -10.43
N HIS A 329 -28.73 -2.40 -9.54
CA HIS A 329 -27.81 -3.49 -9.91
C HIS A 329 -28.40 -4.87 -9.61
N ASN A 330 -29.67 -4.95 -9.20
CA ASN A 330 -30.33 -6.16 -8.72
C ASN A 330 -29.57 -6.86 -7.57
N LEU A 331 -28.97 -6.07 -6.66
CA LEU A 331 -28.22 -6.59 -5.52
C LEU A 331 -28.99 -6.41 -4.22
N PRO A 332 -29.18 -7.47 -3.41
CA PRO A 332 -29.86 -7.36 -2.13
C PRO A 332 -28.98 -6.64 -1.10
N ALA A 333 -29.58 -6.28 0.03
CA ALA A 333 -28.83 -5.76 1.17
C ALA A 333 -27.89 -6.85 1.73
N VAL A 334 -26.67 -6.47 2.09
CA VAL A 334 -25.68 -7.40 2.64
C VAL A 334 -25.54 -7.16 4.12
N LYS A 335 -25.86 -8.18 4.93
CA LYS A 335 -25.66 -8.13 6.39
C LYS A 335 -24.18 -8.27 6.74
N VAL A 336 -23.71 -7.44 7.65
CA VAL A 336 -22.35 -7.48 8.21
C VAL A 336 -22.51 -7.63 9.71
N GLU A 337 -22.10 -8.76 10.28
CA GLU A 337 -22.20 -8.96 11.73
C GLU A 337 -20.95 -8.41 12.42
N LYS A 338 -21.09 -8.04 13.68
CA LYS A 338 -19.97 -7.70 14.55
C LYS A 338 -18.92 -8.82 14.50
N GLY A 339 -17.66 -8.45 14.24
CA GLY A 339 -16.56 -9.40 14.09
C GLY A 339 -16.22 -9.75 12.65
N ASP A 340 -17.06 -9.38 11.68
CA ASP A 340 -16.76 -9.57 10.26
C ASP A 340 -15.68 -8.62 9.75
N TYR A 341 -14.81 -9.13 8.91
CA TYR A 341 -13.96 -8.30 8.08
C TYR A 341 -14.62 -8.06 6.73
N VAL A 342 -14.86 -6.81 6.38
CA VAL A 342 -15.23 -6.43 5.02
C VAL A 342 -13.96 -6.12 4.22
N PHE A 343 -13.77 -6.87 3.14
CA PHE A 343 -12.66 -6.75 2.21
C PHE A 343 -13.11 -6.15 0.88
N TRP A 344 -12.21 -5.46 0.21
CA TRP A 344 -12.41 -5.03 -1.18
C TRP A 344 -11.07 -5.04 -1.91
N SER A 345 -11.12 -4.91 -3.24
CA SER A 345 -9.91 -4.77 -4.04
C SER A 345 -10.02 -3.54 -4.93
N ASP A 346 -9.16 -2.55 -4.66
CA ASP A 346 -9.05 -1.35 -5.50
C ASP A 346 -8.77 -1.75 -6.96
N TYR A 347 -7.93 -2.77 -7.17
CA TYR A 347 -7.54 -3.27 -8.51
C TYR A 347 -8.73 -3.77 -9.33
N HIS A 348 -9.60 -4.61 -8.73
CA HIS A 348 -10.75 -5.20 -9.41
C HIS A 348 -11.89 -4.19 -9.56
N MET A 349 -12.17 -3.41 -8.52
CA MET A 349 -13.23 -2.41 -8.57
C MET A 349 -12.95 -1.32 -9.61
N MET A 350 -11.68 -1.00 -9.84
CA MET A 350 -11.25 -0.06 -10.90
C MET A 350 -11.29 -0.64 -12.32
N ARG A 351 -11.51 -1.95 -12.46
CA ARG A 351 -11.62 -2.67 -13.74
C ARG A 351 -13.00 -3.31 -13.93
N ASN A 352 -13.93 -3.06 -13.00
CA ASN A 352 -15.28 -3.58 -13.08
C ASN A 352 -16.05 -2.85 -14.20
N GLU A 353 -16.51 -3.60 -15.20
CA GLU A 353 -17.27 -3.08 -16.33
C GLU A 353 -18.62 -2.48 -15.92
N ASP A 354 -19.24 -2.97 -14.85
CA ASP A 354 -20.46 -2.38 -14.29
C ASP A 354 -20.24 -0.97 -13.70
N VAL A 355 -18.98 -0.65 -13.35
CA VAL A 355 -18.60 0.62 -12.72
C VAL A 355 -17.97 1.58 -13.74
N TRP A 356 -17.16 1.05 -14.65
CA TRP A 356 -16.31 1.82 -15.57
C TRP A 356 -16.67 1.65 -17.04
N GLY A 357 -17.70 0.85 -17.35
CA GLY A 357 -18.16 0.55 -18.71
C GLY A 357 -17.35 -0.54 -19.40
N PRO A 358 -17.71 -0.91 -20.65
CA PRO A 358 -17.09 -2.03 -21.38
C PRO A 358 -15.59 -1.90 -21.62
N THR A 359 -15.04 -0.69 -21.53
CA THR A 359 -13.60 -0.41 -21.70
C THR A 359 -12.86 -0.34 -20.36
N ALA A 360 -13.42 -0.85 -19.26
CA ALA A 360 -12.83 -0.79 -17.92
C ALA A 360 -11.43 -1.45 -17.82
N HIS A 361 -11.17 -2.45 -18.66
CA HIS A 361 -9.90 -3.16 -18.74
C HIS A 361 -8.87 -2.48 -19.65
N LEU A 362 -9.25 -1.41 -20.36
CA LEU A 362 -8.40 -0.67 -21.28
C LEU A 362 -7.85 0.61 -20.62
N PHE A 363 -6.63 0.98 -21.00
CA PHE A 363 -6.09 2.29 -20.67
C PHE A 363 -6.74 3.35 -21.57
N ASP A 364 -7.77 4.01 -21.04
CA ASP A 364 -8.53 5.06 -21.73
C ASP A 364 -8.57 6.33 -20.86
N PRO A 365 -7.66 7.30 -21.07
CA PRO A 365 -7.70 8.59 -20.37
C PRO A 365 -8.96 9.42 -20.69
N GLY A 366 -9.58 9.20 -21.86
CA GLY A 366 -10.74 9.95 -22.32
C GLY A 366 -11.95 9.80 -21.40
N ARG A 367 -12.05 8.71 -20.64
CA ARG A 367 -13.09 8.50 -19.63
C ARG A 367 -13.11 9.52 -18.49
N HIS A 368 -12.03 10.30 -18.35
CA HIS A 368 -11.91 11.36 -17.37
C HIS A 368 -12.01 12.75 -17.98
N LEU A 369 -12.45 12.86 -19.24
CA LEU A 369 -12.67 14.12 -19.94
C LEU A 369 -14.17 14.27 -20.25
N ASP A 370 -14.71 15.48 -20.10
CA ASP A 370 -16.03 15.83 -20.63
C ASP A 370 -15.98 16.03 -22.16
N ALA A 371 -17.12 16.35 -22.77
CA ALA A 371 -17.21 16.53 -24.22
C ALA A 371 -16.35 17.70 -24.73
N GLU A 372 -16.04 18.65 -23.85
CA GLU A 372 -15.22 19.82 -24.08
C GLU A 372 -13.73 19.56 -23.81
N GLY A 373 -13.37 18.38 -23.30
CA GLY A 373 -12.00 17.99 -23.01
C GLY A 373 -11.48 18.43 -21.63
N HIS A 374 -12.35 18.87 -20.71
CA HIS A 374 -11.96 19.21 -19.35
C HIS A 374 -11.92 17.99 -18.45
N PHE A 375 -11.00 18.00 -17.49
CA PHE A 375 -10.86 16.92 -16.52
C PHE A 375 -12.07 16.82 -15.58
N VAL A 376 -12.71 15.66 -15.56
CA VAL A 376 -13.79 15.30 -14.64
C VAL A 376 -13.26 14.33 -13.59
N LYS A 377 -13.19 14.81 -12.35
CA LYS A 377 -12.72 14.00 -11.22
C LYS A 377 -13.78 12.96 -10.81
N PRO A 378 -13.46 11.65 -10.79
CA PRO A 378 -14.37 10.64 -10.27
C PRO A 378 -14.54 10.76 -8.74
N SER A 379 -15.66 10.26 -8.22
CA SER A 379 -15.89 10.24 -6.78
C SER A 379 -14.82 9.38 -6.06
N PRO A 380 -14.42 9.72 -4.82
CA PRO A 380 -13.40 8.95 -4.08
C PRO A 380 -13.74 7.47 -3.90
N ALA A 381 -15.02 7.10 -3.81
CA ALA A 381 -15.42 5.70 -3.68
C ALA A 381 -15.29 4.94 -5.02
N LYS A 382 -15.59 5.61 -6.14
CA LYS A 382 -15.38 5.05 -7.48
C LYS A 382 -13.87 4.94 -7.80
N PHE A 383 -13.09 5.95 -7.42
CA PHE A 383 -11.63 6.01 -7.58
C PHE A 383 -10.91 5.96 -6.22
N ASN A 384 -10.93 4.79 -5.58
CA ASN A 384 -10.47 4.62 -4.19
C ASN A 384 -8.94 4.53 -3.99
N CYS A 385 -8.10 4.88 -4.98
CA CYS A 385 -6.63 4.89 -4.84
C CYS A 385 -6.17 5.70 -3.61
N PHE A 386 -6.85 6.81 -3.37
CA PHE A 386 -6.57 7.72 -2.26
C PHE A 386 -7.42 7.46 -1.01
N GLY A 387 -8.27 6.43 -1.01
CA GLY A 387 -9.25 6.20 0.05
C GLY A 387 -10.48 7.11 -0.08
N ALA A 388 -11.36 7.04 0.93
CA ALA A 388 -12.51 7.91 1.11
C ALA A 388 -12.79 8.11 2.61
N GLY A 389 -13.69 9.04 2.94
CA GLY A 389 -14.10 9.30 4.32
C GLY A 389 -13.00 9.89 5.21
N PRO A 390 -13.07 9.69 6.54
CA PRO A 390 -12.13 10.30 7.49
C PRO A 390 -10.65 9.97 7.20
N ARG A 391 -10.38 8.79 6.63
CA ARG A 391 -9.03 8.31 6.30
C ARG A 391 -8.59 8.63 4.86
N PHE A 392 -9.23 9.59 4.19
CA PHE A 392 -8.82 10.07 2.86
C PHE A 392 -7.33 10.47 2.82
N CYS A 393 -6.62 10.22 1.73
CA CYS A 393 -5.19 10.52 1.63
C CYS A 393 -4.95 12.05 1.64
N PRO A 394 -4.12 12.58 2.56
CA PRO A 394 -3.84 14.02 2.59
C PRO A 394 -2.87 14.42 1.46
N GLY A 395 -2.01 13.50 1.03
CA GLY A 395 -1.03 13.72 -0.03
C GLY A 395 -1.56 13.56 -1.45
N GLN A 396 -2.89 13.43 -1.66
CA GLN A 396 -3.43 13.29 -3.02
C GLN A 396 -3.01 14.45 -3.92
N GLN A 397 -3.15 15.69 -3.43
CA GLN A 397 -2.84 16.89 -4.22
C GLN A 397 -1.35 17.00 -4.52
N LEU A 398 -0.50 16.60 -3.57
CA LEU A 398 0.94 16.53 -3.74
C LEU A 398 1.33 15.61 -4.90
N VAL A 399 0.87 14.35 -4.86
CA VAL A 399 1.23 13.34 -5.85
C VAL A 399 0.73 13.72 -7.25
N MET A 400 -0.46 14.33 -7.35
CA MET A 400 -0.96 14.83 -8.64
C MET A 400 -0.08 15.96 -9.19
N TYR A 401 0.36 16.89 -8.34
CA TYR A 401 1.27 17.96 -8.74
C TYR A 401 2.64 17.41 -9.18
N GLU A 402 3.25 16.53 -8.39
CA GLU A 402 4.54 15.90 -8.72
C GLU A 402 4.46 15.14 -10.05
N PHE A 403 3.39 14.35 -10.26
CA PHE A 403 3.16 13.65 -11.51
C PHE A 403 3.07 14.59 -12.71
N ILE A 404 2.26 15.65 -12.61
CA ILE A 404 2.08 16.63 -13.69
C ILE A 404 3.41 17.35 -13.96
N ALA A 405 4.05 17.90 -12.94
CA ALA A 405 5.28 18.67 -13.09
C ALA A 405 6.43 17.83 -13.67
N CYS A 406 6.57 16.56 -13.25
CA CYS A 406 7.51 15.63 -13.85
C CYS A 406 7.20 15.38 -15.33
N LEU A 407 5.99 14.93 -15.65
CA LEU A 407 5.66 14.54 -17.02
C LEU A 407 5.61 15.73 -17.97
N SER A 408 5.04 16.87 -17.58
CA SER A 408 5.04 18.08 -18.40
C SER A 408 6.45 18.64 -18.60
N GLY A 409 7.34 18.43 -17.63
CA GLY A 409 8.74 18.82 -17.72
C GLY A 409 9.58 17.87 -18.57
N ILE A 410 9.13 16.64 -18.82
CA ILE A 410 9.91 15.60 -19.51
C ILE A 410 9.37 15.33 -20.93
N LEU A 411 8.07 15.04 -21.06
CA LEU A 411 7.46 14.52 -22.29
C LEU A 411 7.60 15.43 -23.53
N PRO A 412 7.65 16.77 -23.45
CA PRO A 412 7.87 17.61 -24.63
C PRO A 412 9.21 17.36 -25.34
N TYR A 413 10.17 16.76 -24.64
CA TYR A 413 11.56 16.68 -25.07
C TYR A 413 12.03 15.28 -25.46
N PHE A 414 11.27 14.24 -25.13
CA PHE A 414 11.69 12.86 -25.31
C PHE A 414 10.54 12.00 -25.84
N ASP A 415 10.85 11.13 -26.80
CA ASP A 415 10.01 10.00 -27.18
C ASP A 415 10.46 8.75 -26.40
N PHE A 416 9.50 7.90 -26.04
CA PHE A 416 9.72 6.66 -25.31
C PHE A 416 9.14 5.47 -26.08
N ALA A 417 9.86 4.35 -26.15
CA ALA A 417 9.38 3.11 -26.74
C ALA A 417 9.83 1.90 -25.90
N PRO A 418 9.08 0.77 -25.88
CA PRO A 418 9.56 -0.46 -25.27
C PRO A 418 10.92 -0.87 -25.84
N SER A 419 11.89 -1.12 -24.98
CA SER A 419 13.26 -1.39 -25.42
C SER A 419 13.40 -2.77 -26.06
N LYS A 420 14.23 -2.85 -27.10
CA LYS A 420 14.71 -4.12 -27.67
C LYS A 420 16.11 -4.51 -27.17
N GLY A 421 16.76 -3.64 -26.40
CA GLY A 421 18.10 -3.81 -25.87
C GLY A 421 18.12 -4.08 -24.36
N ALA A 422 19.32 -4.25 -23.80
CA ALA A 422 19.53 -4.42 -22.37
C ALA A 422 19.94 -3.09 -21.71
N THR A 423 19.51 -2.82 -20.47
CA THR A 423 19.95 -1.68 -19.65
C THR A 423 21.45 -1.75 -19.34
N ALA A 424 22.01 -0.69 -18.75
CA ALA A 424 23.38 -0.71 -18.21
C ALA A 424 23.62 -1.87 -17.22
N SER A 425 22.58 -2.23 -16.45
CA SER A 425 22.53 -3.38 -15.54
C SER A 425 22.20 -4.73 -16.21
N GLY A 426 22.08 -4.79 -17.55
CA GLY A 426 21.83 -6.00 -18.32
C GLY A 426 20.36 -6.47 -18.38
N LEU A 427 19.40 -5.64 -17.97
CA LEU A 427 17.98 -5.99 -17.93
C LEU A 427 17.31 -5.77 -19.30
N ILE A 428 16.48 -6.71 -19.73
CA ILE A 428 15.75 -6.66 -21.01
C ILE A 428 14.25 -6.48 -20.79
N TYR A 429 13.57 -5.82 -21.74
CA TYR A 429 12.13 -5.59 -21.66
C TYR A 429 11.34 -6.90 -21.56
N GLN A 430 10.42 -6.95 -20.60
CA GLN A 430 9.41 -7.99 -20.46
C GLN A 430 8.04 -7.35 -20.34
N LYS A 431 7.00 -8.08 -20.74
CA LYS A 431 5.62 -7.60 -20.58
C LYS A 431 5.38 -7.31 -19.08
N PRO A 432 4.92 -6.11 -18.70
CA PRO A 432 4.76 -5.75 -17.29
C PRO A 432 3.73 -6.66 -16.62
N GLU A 433 4.15 -7.28 -15.52
CA GLU A 433 3.27 -8.01 -14.60
C GLU A 433 3.35 -7.37 -13.22
N LEU A 434 2.29 -7.49 -12.42
CA LEU A 434 2.23 -6.88 -11.10
C LEU A 434 3.00 -7.72 -10.08
N ALA A 435 3.88 -7.06 -9.33
CA ALA A 435 4.50 -7.58 -8.13
C ALA A 435 3.59 -7.46 -6.92
N GLU A 436 3.78 -8.42 -6.03
CA GLU A 436 3.22 -8.35 -4.69
C GLU A 436 4.02 -7.40 -3.80
N SER A 437 3.43 -6.26 -3.53
CA SER A 437 3.93 -5.30 -2.56
C SER A 437 2.77 -4.54 -1.95
N PHE A 438 3.04 -3.77 -0.90
CA PHE A 438 2.02 -2.90 -0.29
C PHE A 438 1.44 -1.86 -1.27
N THR A 439 2.19 -1.57 -2.34
CA THR A 439 1.87 -0.60 -3.38
C THR A 439 2.11 -1.26 -4.72
N ALA A 440 1.07 -1.83 -5.33
CA ALA A 440 1.10 -2.55 -6.61
C ALA A 440 2.25 -2.09 -7.53
N SER A 441 3.38 -2.79 -7.45
CA SER A 441 4.60 -2.49 -8.19
C SER A 441 4.69 -3.43 -9.39
N LEU A 442 5.63 -3.23 -10.30
CA LEU A 442 5.90 -4.22 -11.34
C LEU A 442 6.83 -5.31 -10.81
N ASN A 443 6.61 -6.57 -11.22
CA ASN A 443 7.50 -7.70 -10.89
C ASN A 443 8.71 -7.78 -11.85
N VAL A 444 8.64 -7.05 -12.96
CA VAL A 444 9.68 -6.93 -13.98
C VAL A 444 9.98 -5.46 -14.26
N PRO A 445 11.24 -5.11 -14.56
CA PRO A 445 11.64 -3.78 -15.02
C PRO A 445 10.80 -3.29 -16.21
N LEU A 446 10.44 -2.01 -16.21
CA LEU A 446 9.76 -1.39 -17.35
C LEU A 446 10.81 -0.72 -18.24
N VAL A 447 11.46 -1.52 -19.10
CA VAL A 447 12.60 -1.05 -19.88
C VAL A 447 12.17 -0.27 -21.12
N VAL A 448 12.62 0.98 -21.24
CA VAL A 448 12.27 1.88 -22.34
C VAL A 448 13.51 2.43 -23.04
N ASP A 449 13.46 2.48 -24.38
CA ASP A 449 14.36 3.28 -25.20
C ASP A 449 13.90 4.74 -25.15
N VAL A 450 14.85 5.66 -24.97
CA VAL A 450 14.59 7.10 -24.86
C VAL A 450 15.25 7.81 -26.02
N ARG A 451 14.49 8.63 -26.76
CA ARG A 451 15.01 9.43 -27.87
C ARG A 451 14.71 10.91 -27.63
N ALA A 452 15.73 11.76 -27.58
CA ALA A 452 15.55 13.20 -27.54
C ALA A 452 14.85 13.72 -28.81
N ARG A 453 13.98 14.71 -28.64
CA ARG A 453 13.30 15.42 -29.73
C ARG A 453 14.09 16.67 -30.12
N ASP A 454 13.98 17.08 -31.38
CA ASP A 454 14.65 18.24 -31.97
C ASP A 454 14.40 19.55 -31.17
N THR A 455 13.27 19.65 -30.47
CA THR A 455 12.94 20.78 -29.57
C THR A 455 13.92 20.97 -28.41
N LEU A 456 14.61 19.92 -27.94
CA LEU A 456 15.59 20.01 -26.86
C LEU A 456 16.95 20.54 -27.38
N GLU A 457 17.36 20.15 -28.59
CA GLU A 457 18.61 20.63 -29.22
C GLU A 457 18.57 22.16 -29.46
N VAL A 458 17.40 22.71 -29.77
CA VAL A 458 17.18 24.16 -29.95
C VAL A 458 17.25 24.94 -28.62
N LEU A 459 16.93 24.32 -27.48
CA LEU A 459 16.96 24.97 -26.16
C LEU A 459 18.37 24.96 -25.55
N GLU A 460 19.14 23.89 -25.74
CA GLU A 460 20.55 23.85 -25.30
C GLU A 460 21.48 24.68 -26.20
N GLY A 461 21.11 24.94 -27.47
CA GLY A 461 21.83 25.88 -28.34
C GLY A 461 21.59 27.37 -28.05
N ARG A 462 20.76 27.71 -27.05
CA ARG A 462 20.37 29.10 -26.69
C ARG A 462 20.69 29.48 -25.24
N LEU A 463 21.20 28.55 -24.43
CA LEU A 463 21.83 28.79 -23.13
C LEU A 463 23.35 28.72 -23.29
#